data_AF-A0A7C3IQ52-F1
#
_entry.id   AF-A0A7C3IQ52-F1
#
_cell.length_a   1.000
_cell.length_b   1.000
_cell.length_c   1.000
_cell.angle_alpha   90.00
_cell.angle_beta   90.00
_cell.angle_gamma   90.00
#
_symmetry.space_group_name_H-M   'P 1'
#
loop_
_entity.id
_entity.type
_entity.pdbx_description
1 polymer ?
#
loop_
_entity_poly.entity_id
_entity_poly.type
_entity_poly.pdbx_seq_one_letter_code
_entity_poly.pdbx_strand_id
1 'polypeptide(L)'
;MTSRKDSLIGRVGATLFAGIRFGCLWPVLGALTVLAVSGWAFTHRLGSFPLLDDPNEAQYAEVAREMTESGDWLSPQLNYVLFLNKPPFSYWAIATVYEFWGIHEAAARLPGAIAGWLTVLAIVVWGWKALGPLGGCLAGGILASMGGFFVETHEVRPDLWLVLGLTLSMFALWLLFQNPEQRLERWSP
;
A
#
# COMPACT_ATOMS: atom_id res chain seq x y z
N MET A 1 -19.09 16.15 31.19
CA MET A 1 -20.29 16.24 30.31
C MET A 1 -20.04 15.74 28.87
N THR A 2 -18.97 14.99 28.59
CA THR A 2 -18.57 14.54 27.24
C THR A 2 -18.87 13.06 26.92
N SER A 3 -19.24 12.25 27.93
CA SER A 3 -19.32 10.78 27.83
C SER A 3 -20.47 10.20 26.99
N ARG A 4 -21.42 11.01 26.49
CA ARG A 4 -22.66 10.49 25.86
C ARG A 4 -22.59 10.36 24.33
N LYS A 5 -21.74 11.16 23.66
CA LYS A 5 -21.63 11.16 22.18
C LYS A 5 -20.85 9.93 21.66
N ASP A 6 -19.83 9.49 22.38
CA ASP A 6 -18.99 8.34 21.99
C ASP A 6 -19.78 7.03 22.00
N SER A 7 -20.80 6.94 22.86
CA SER A 7 -21.67 5.76 22.96
C SER A 7 -22.63 5.61 21.77
N LEU A 8 -22.98 6.69 21.08
CA LEU A 8 -23.97 6.68 20.00
C LEU A 8 -23.35 6.25 18.67
N ILE A 9 -22.12 6.67 18.37
CA ILE A 9 -21.40 6.27 17.15
C ILE A 9 -21.09 4.77 17.18
N GLY A 10 -20.64 4.26 18.33
CA GLY A 10 -20.40 2.82 18.51
C GLY A 10 -21.68 1.96 18.47
N ARG A 11 -22.81 2.50 18.94
CA ARG A 11 -24.09 1.76 18.96
C ARG A 11 -24.83 1.76 17.63
N VAL A 12 -24.80 2.85 16.86
CA VAL A 12 -25.48 2.93 15.55
C VAL A 12 -24.81 2.03 14.51
N GLY A 13 -23.48 1.88 14.56
CA GLY A 13 -22.77 0.89 13.74
C GLY A 13 -23.11 -0.55 14.13
N ALA A 14 -23.21 -0.84 15.43
CA ALA A 14 -23.48 -2.19 15.91
C ALA A 14 -24.89 -2.71 15.56
N THR A 15 -25.91 -1.85 15.48
CA THR A 15 -27.29 -2.27 15.19
C THR A 15 -27.64 -2.37 13.70
N LEU A 16 -26.98 -1.62 12.81
CA LEU A 16 -27.22 -1.72 11.36
C LEU A 16 -26.65 -3.01 10.73
N PHE A 17 -25.70 -3.67 11.38
CA PHE A 17 -25.01 -4.87 10.84
C PHE A 17 -25.27 -6.16 11.63
N ALA A 18 -26.12 -6.12 12.67
CA ALA A 18 -26.42 -7.27 13.52
C ALA A 18 -27.20 -8.41 12.82
N GLY A 19 -27.71 -8.18 11.60
CA GLY A 19 -28.60 -9.12 10.88
C GLY A 19 -27.93 -10.11 9.94
N ILE A 20 -26.63 -9.97 9.65
CA ILE A 20 -25.92 -10.79 8.64
C ILE A 20 -25.06 -11.83 9.35
N ARG A 21 -25.69 -12.87 9.92
CA ARG A 21 -24.97 -14.07 10.41
C ARG A 21 -24.83 -15.09 9.29
N PHE A 22 -23.95 -14.80 8.34
CA PHE A 22 -23.38 -15.83 7.45
C PHE A 22 -22.09 -16.35 8.11
N GLY A 23 -21.78 -17.63 7.92
CA GLY A 23 -20.77 -18.36 8.73
C GLY A 23 -19.39 -17.71 8.82
N CYS A 24 -18.59 -18.14 9.80
CA CYS A 24 -17.25 -17.64 10.15
C CYS A 24 -16.29 -17.39 8.95
N LEU A 25 -16.50 -18.10 7.82
CA LEU A 25 -15.64 -18.05 6.64
C LEU A 25 -15.96 -16.92 5.65
N TRP A 26 -17.21 -16.43 5.58
CA TRP A 26 -17.59 -15.44 4.57
C TRP A 26 -16.76 -14.15 4.57
N PRO A 27 -16.39 -13.56 5.73
CA PRO A 27 -15.68 -12.29 5.71
C PRO A 27 -14.21 -12.49 5.33
N VAL A 28 -13.64 -13.65 5.67
CA VAL A 28 -12.29 -14.04 5.24
C VAL A 28 -12.29 -14.21 3.73
N LEU A 29 -13.29 -14.91 3.18
CA LEU A 29 -13.47 -15.03 1.73
C LEU A 29 -13.64 -13.65 1.08
N GLY A 30 -14.42 -12.74 1.68
CA GLY A 30 -14.59 -11.38 1.18
C GLY A 30 -13.30 -10.56 1.16
N ALA A 31 -12.47 -10.65 2.20
CA ALA A 31 -11.16 -9.99 2.20
C ALA A 31 -10.23 -10.63 1.16
N LEU A 32 -10.21 -11.95 1.08
CA LEU A 32 -9.40 -12.67 0.09
C LEU A 32 -9.81 -12.35 -1.35
N THR A 33 -11.11 -12.19 -1.63
CA THR A 33 -11.57 -11.80 -2.98
C THR A 33 -11.14 -10.37 -3.30
N VAL A 34 -11.28 -9.42 -2.37
CA VAL A 34 -10.80 -8.04 -2.57
C VAL A 34 -9.30 -8.03 -2.86
N LEU A 35 -8.51 -8.78 -2.09
CA LEU A 35 -7.06 -8.86 -2.26
C LEU A 35 -6.66 -9.57 -3.56
N ALA A 36 -7.36 -10.65 -3.93
CA ALA A 36 -7.08 -11.37 -5.17
C ALA A 36 -7.42 -10.52 -6.41
N VAL A 37 -8.57 -9.85 -6.39
CA VAL A 37 -9.01 -8.98 -7.49
C VAL A 37 -8.11 -7.76 -7.61
N SER A 38 -7.76 -7.09 -6.51
CA SER A 38 -6.86 -5.94 -6.56
C SER A 38 -5.44 -6.35 -6.96
N GLY A 39 -4.94 -7.47 -6.45
CA GLY A 39 -3.63 -8.00 -6.82
C GLY A 39 -3.56 -8.35 -8.31
N TRP A 40 -4.59 -9.01 -8.85
CA TRP A 40 -4.70 -9.23 -10.29
C TRP A 40 -4.79 -7.92 -11.06
N ALA A 41 -5.67 -6.99 -10.66
CA ALA A 41 -5.88 -5.73 -11.36
C ALA A 41 -4.61 -4.86 -11.42
N PHE A 42 -3.85 -4.76 -10.33
CA PHE A 42 -2.64 -3.94 -10.26
C PHE A 42 -1.43 -4.58 -10.96
N THR A 43 -1.46 -5.89 -11.19
CA THR A 43 -0.37 -6.58 -11.90
C THR A 43 -0.68 -6.88 -13.36
N HIS A 44 -1.96 -6.88 -13.72
CA HIS A 44 -2.40 -7.19 -15.07
C HIS A 44 -1.92 -6.13 -16.05
N ARG A 45 -1.13 -6.55 -17.05
CA ARG A 45 -0.65 -5.71 -18.16
C ARG A 45 0.28 -4.55 -17.74
N LEU A 46 1.02 -4.70 -16.63
CA LEU A 46 2.08 -3.75 -16.21
C LEU A 46 3.08 -3.40 -17.34
N GLY A 47 3.44 -4.35 -18.19
CA GLY A 47 4.37 -4.16 -19.32
C GLY A 47 3.69 -3.90 -20.66
N SER A 48 2.41 -3.53 -20.70
CA SER A 48 1.67 -3.44 -21.96
C SER A 48 1.88 -2.14 -22.74
N PHE A 49 2.51 -1.14 -22.12
CA PHE A 49 2.88 0.13 -22.73
C PHE A 49 4.30 0.53 -22.30
N PRO A 50 5.04 1.27 -23.14
CA PRO A 50 6.39 1.73 -22.82
C PRO A 50 6.43 2.57 -21.54
N LEU A 51 7.61 2.72 -20.94
CA LEU A 51 7.83 3.72 -19.91
C LEU A 51 7.69 5.11 -20.53
N LEU A 52 6.91 5.98 -19.90
CA LEU A 52 6.68 7.34 -20.39
C LEU A 52 7.57 8.32 -19.64
N ASP A 53 8.15 9.27 -20.37
CA ASP A 53 8.96 10.35 -19.79
C ASP A 53 8.13 11.37 -19.02
N ASP A 54 6.81 11.39 -19.19
CA ASP A 54 5.88 12.22 -18.42
C ASP A 54 5.07 11.31 -17.48
N PRO A 55 5.39 11.24 -16.16
CA PRO A 55 6.19 12.16 -15.34
C PRO A 55 7.47 11.52 -14.77
N ASN A 56 8.42 11.18 -15.65
CA ASN A 56 9.77 10.66 -15.39
C ASN A 56 9.88 9.16 -15.05
N GLU A 57 8.96 8.30 -15.49
CA GLU A 57 9.06 6.85 -15.20
C GLU A 57 10.38 6.25 -15.69
N ALA A 58 10.81 6.63 -16.88
CA ALA A 58 12.04 6.16 -17.48
C ALA A 58 13.28 6.54 -16.66
N GLN A 59 13.28 7.70 -15.98
CA GLN A 59 14.41 8.09 -15.13
C GLN A 59 14.55 7.17 -13.92
N TYR A 60 13.44 6.79 -13.27
CA TYR A 60 13.50 5.86 -12.14
C TYR A 60 13.95 4.46 -12.56
N ALA A 61 13.46 3.99 -13.70
CA ALA A 61 13.87 2.73 -14.29
C ALA A 61 15.36 2.75 -14.67
N GLU A 62 15.84 3.82 -15.30
CA GLU A 62 17.24 3.92 -15.74
C GLU A 62 18.20 4.02 -14.56
N VAL A 63 17.88 4.80 -13.53
CA VAL A 63 18.69 4.85 -12.30
C VAL A 63 18.80 3.46 -11.68
N ALA A 64 17.68 2.74 -11.56
CA ALA A 64 17.70 1.38 -11.03
C ALA A 64 18.48 0.40 -11.93
N ARG A 65 18.42 0.58 -13.25
CA ARG A 65 19.20 -0.20 -14.23
C ARG A 65 20.70 0.02 -14.05
N GLU A 66 21.14 1.27 -13.95
CA GLU A 66 22.54 1.65 -13.72
C GLU A 66 23.05 1.15 -12.35
N MET A 67 22.21 1.18 -11.30
CA MET A 67 22.55 0.60 -9.99
C MET A 67 22.72 -0.92 -10.07
N THR A 68 21.87 -1.60 -10.83
CA THR A 68 21.95 -3.06 -11.04
C THR A 68 23.20 -3.42 -11.85
N GLU A 69 23.53 -2.64 -12.89
CA GLU A 69 24.71 -2.87 -13.74
C GLU A 69 26.03 -2.57 -13.02
N SER A 70 26.12 -1.43 -12.34
CA SER A 70 27.34 -0.98 -11.67
C SER A 70 27.62 -1.71 -10.35
N GLY A 71 26.57 -2.24 -9.71
CA GLY A 71 26.65 -2.77 -8.35
C GLY A 71 26.83 -1.68 -7.28
N ASP A 72 26.81 -0.39 -7.63
CA ASP A 72 26.78 0.71 -6.67
C ASP A 72 25.33 1.01 -6.27
N TRP A 73 24.92 0.42 -5.15
CA TRP A 73 23.59 0.63 -4.59
C TRP A 73 23.49 1.90 -3.74
N LEU A 74 24.60 2.59 -3.47
CA LEU A 74 24.61 3.74 -2.58
C LEU A 74 24.46 5.05 -3.34
N SER A 75 25.10 5.16 -4.51
CA SER A 75 25.20 6.40 -5.28
C SER A 75 24.34 6.31 -6.55
N PRO A 76 23.05 6.70 -6.51
CA PRO A 76 22.20 6.64 -7.70
C PRO A 76 22.75 7.54 -8.81
N GLN A 77 22.78 7.02 -10.02
CA GLN A 77 23.26 7.69 -11.22
C GLN A 77 22.16 7.73 -12.28
N LEU A 78 22.12 8.79 -13.06
CA LEU A 78 21.29 8.91 -14.25
C LEU A 78 22.19 9.32 -15.42
N ASN A 79 22.27 8.50 -16.45
CA ASN A 79 23.27 8.60 -17.51
C ASN A 79 24.70 8.60 -16.96
N TYR A 80 24.95 7.77 -15.95
CA TYR A 80 26.25 7.65 -15.26
C TYR A 80 26.73 8.94 -14.57
N VAL A 81 25.80 9.85 -14.27
CA VAL A 81 26.05 11.09 -13.51
C VAL A 81 25.27 11.01 -12.20
N LEU A 82 25.94 11.35 -11.09
CA LEU A 82 25.35 11.34 -9.75
C LEU A 82 24.02 12.12 -9.69
N PHE A 83 22.95 11.43 -9.25
CA PHE A 83 21.58 11.93 -9.26
C PHE A 83 20.92 11.83 -7.88
N LEU A 84 21.22 12.80 -7.00
CA LEU A 84 20.75 12.82 -5.61
C LEU A 84 19.46 13.64 -5.41
N ASN A 85 18.46 13.43 -6.27
CA ASN A 85 17.20 14.18 -6.20
C ASN A 85 16.12 13.54 -5.33
N LYS A 86 16.18 12.21 -5.12
CA LYS A 86 15.17 11.44 -4.39
C LYS A 86 15.83 10.43 -3.44
N PRO A 87 15.17 10.03 -2.34
CA PRO A 87 15.66 8.94 -1.49
C PRO A 87 15.81 7.64 -2.30
N PRO A 88 16.82 6.82 -2.02
CA PRO A 88 17.20 5.69 -2.88
C PRO A 88 16.24 4.50 -2.81
N PHE A 89 15.32 4.49 -1.85
CA PHE A 89 14.44 3.34 -1.58
C PHE A 89 13.66 2.86 -2.80
N SER A 90 13.12 3.77 -3.60
CA SER A 90 12.38 3.40 -4.82
C SER A 90 13.28 2.78 -5.87
N TYR A 91 14.52 3.27 -6.01
CA TYR A 91 15.52 2.66 -6.90
C TYR A 91 15.92 1.27 -6.42
N TRP A 92 16.14 1.09 -5.10
CA TRP A 92 16.45 -0.23 -4.52
C TRP A 92 15.34 -1.25 -4.77
N ALA A 93 14.08 -0.83 -4.61
CA ALA A 93 12.95 -1.72 -4.84
C ALA A 93 12.90 -2.19 -6.30
N ILE A 94 13.14 -1.29 -7.26
CA ILE A 94 13.19 -1.63 -8.69
C ILE A 94 14.42 -2.48 -9.03
N ALA A 95 15.61 -2.07 -8.60
CA ALA A 95 16.87 -2.78 -8.83
C ALA A 95 16.81 -4.22 -8.30
N THR A 96 16.18 -4.43 -7.13
CA THR A 96 15.95 -5.77 -6.58
C THR A 96 15.12 -6.62 -7.53
N VAL A 97 14.03 -6.08 -8.11
CA VAL A 97 13.22 -6.83 -9.08
C VAL A 97 14.01 -7.08 -10.37
N TYR A 98 14.83 -6.13 -10.83
CA TYR A 98 15.71 -6.32 -11.98
C TYR A 98 16.73 -7.44 -11.79
N GLU A 99 17.31 -7.61 -10.60
CA GLU A 99 18.23 -8.72 -10.32
C GLU A 99 17.56 -10.09 -10.48
N PHE A 100 16.30 -10.24 -10.06
CA PHE A 100 15.61 -11.53 -10.11
C PHE A 100 14.91 -11.81 -11.44
N TRP A 101 14.27 -10.80 -12.04
CA TRP A 101 13.37 -10.97 -13.18
C TRP A 101 13.88 -10.31 -14.47
N GLY A 102 15.01 -9.61 -14.41
CA GLY A 102 15.59 -8.90 -15.53
C GLY A 102 14.98 -7.51 -15.75
N ILE A 103 15.59 -6.78 -16.68
CA ILE A 103 15.24 -5.39 -16.99
C ILE A 103 14.14 -5.36 -18.04
N HIS A 104 12.94 -4.95 -17.63
CA HIS A 104 11.81 -4.67 -18.52
C HIS A 104 10.77 -3.79 -17.80
N GLU A 105 9.78 -3.27 -18.53
CA GLU A 105 8.82 -2.28 -18.04
C GLU A 105 7.96 -2.82 -16.90
N ALA A 106 7.50 -4.08 -17.02
CA ALA A 106 6.72 -4.71 -15.95
C ALA A 106 7.52 -4.86 -14.64
N ALA A 107 8.82 -5.14 -14.72
CA ALA A 107 9.68 -5.25 -13.55
C ALA A 107 9.90 -3.89 -12.89
N ALA A 108 9.94 -2.80 -13.67
CA ALA A 108 10.04 -1.44 -13.17
C ALA A 108 8.79 -1.02 -12.36
N ARG A 109 7.60 -1.41 -12.82
CA ARG A 109 6.31 -1.02 -12.20
C ARG A 109 5.86 -1.96 -11.08
N LEU A 110 6.33 -3.20 -11.07
CA LEU A 110 5.94 -4.20 -10.08
C LEU A 110 6.11 -3.74 -8.62
N PRO A 111 7.22 -3.09 -8.20
CA PRO A 111 7.36 -2.60 -6.84
C PRO A 111 6.23 -1.65 -6.43
N GLY A 112 5.83 -0.73 -7.32
CA GLY A 112 4.71 0.18 -7.11
C GLY A 112 3.39 -0.56 -6.95
N ALA A 113 3.09 -1.51 -7.84
CA ALA A 113 1.91 -2.36 -7.75
C ALA A 113 1.85 -3.14 -6.42
N ILE A 114 2.98 -3.67 -5.95
CA ILE A 114 3.08 -4.36 -4.65
C ILE A 114 2.78 -3.37 -3.50
N ALA A 115 3.37 -2.18 -3.52
CA ALA A 115 3.12 -1.16 -2.49
C ALA A 115 1.64 -0.75 -2.44
N GLY A 116 1.00 -0.58 -3.60
CA GLY A 116 -0.43 -0.30 -3.70
C GLY A 116 -1.29 -1.45 -3.17
N TRP A 117 -0.96 -2.69 -3.53
CA TRP A 117 -1.66 -3.88 -3.02
C TRP A 117 -1.52 -4.04 -1.49
N LEU A 118 -0.33 -3.82 -0.94
CA LEU A 118 -0.10 -3.82 0.50
C LEU A 118 -0.87 -2.70 1.22
N THR A 119 -1.09 -1.56 0.55
CA THR A 119 -1.92 -0.47 1.08
C THR A 119 -3.38 -0.90 1.16
N VAL A 120 -3.91 -1.57 0.13
CA VAL A 120 -5.27 -2.15 0.16
C VAL A 120 -5.39 -3.15 1.30
N LEU A 121 -4.40 -4.04 1.49
CA LEU A 121 -4.35 -4.96 2.63
C LEU A 121 -4.40 -4.23 3.97
N ALA A 122 -3.58 -3.19 4.16
CA ALA A 122 -3.56 -2.40 5.38
C ALA A 122 -4.93 -1.78 5.67
N ILE A 123 -5.61 -1.24 4.65
CA ILE A 123 -6.95 -0.66 4.77
C ILE A 123 -8.01 -1.72 5.08
N VAL A 124 -7.96 -2.90 4.45
CA VAL A 124 -8.87 -4.01 4.78
C VAL A 124 -8.71 -4.40 6.24
N VAL A 125 -7.47 -4.59 6.71
CA VAL A 125 -7.20 -4.98 8.10
C VAL A 125 -7.62 -3.89 9.09
N TRP A 126 -7.30 -2.63 8.80
CA TRP A 126 -7.68 -1.51 9.64
C TRP A 126 -9.20 -1.34 9.69
N GLY A 127 -9.86 -1.30 8.54
CA GLY A 127 -11.31 -1.19 8.44
C GLY A 127 -12.03 -2.37 9.08
N TRP A 128 -11.47 -3.59 8.99
CA TRP A 128 -12.01 -4.76 9.69
C TRP A 128 -12.03 -4.54 11.20
N LYS A 129 -10.91 -4.06 11.77
CA LYS A 129 -10.80 -3.79 13.21
C LYS A 129 -11.66 -2.61 13.66
N ALA A 130 -11.84 -1.60 12.81
CA ALA A 130 -12.55 -0.37 13.17
C ALA A 130 -14.08 -0.43 12.94
N LEU A 131 -14.51 -1.09 11.87
CA LEU A 131 -15.90 -1.06 11.37
C LEU A 131 -16.52 -2.46 11.26
N GLY A 132 -15.77 -3.50 11.59
CA GLY A 132 -16.16 -4.90 11.40
C GLY A 132 -15.84 -5.43 9.99
N PRO A 133 -16.08 -6.73 9.75
CA PRO A 133 -15.52 -7.40 8.58
C PRO A 133 -16.00 -6.86 7.22
N LEU A 134 -17.30 -6.56 7.10
CA LEU A 134 -17.87 -5.95 5.90
C LEU A 134 -17.28 -4.56 5.66
N GLY A 135 -17.13 -3.75 6.72
CA GLY A 135 -16.54 -2.41 6.62
C GLY A 135 -15.10 -2.43 6.10
N GLY A 136 -14.30 -3.39 6.56
CA GLY A 136 -12.94 -3.62 6.04
C GLY A 136 -12.92 -3.99 4.55
N CYS A 137 -13.76 -4.96 4.15
CA CYS A 137 -13.84 -5.38 2.75
C CYS A 137 -14.31 -4.23 1.83
N LEU A 138 -15.32 -3.46 2.24
CA LEU A 138 -15.82 -2.32 1.49
C LEU A 138 -14.78 -1.20 1.39
N ALA A 139 -14.10 -0.86 2.49
CA ALA A 139 -13.07 0.18 2.47
C ALA A 139 -11.91 -0.18 1.53
N GLY A 140 -11.43 -1.42 1.58
CA GLY A 140 -10.39 -1.92 0.68
C GLY A 140 -10.84 -1.98 -0.78
N GLY A 141 -12.07 -2.45 -1.02
CA GLY A 141 -12.65 -2.50 -2.37
C GLY A 141 -12.84 -1.11 -2.97
N ILE A 142 -13.30 -0.13 -2.18
CA ILE A 142 -13.42 1.27 -2.60
C ILE A 142 -12.05 1.79 -3.02
N LEU A 143 -11.03 1.70 -2.16
CA LEU A 143 -9.67 2.16 -2.48
C LEU A 143 -9.14 1.49 -3.76
N ALA A 144 -9.29 0.17 -3.89
CA ALA A 144 -8.82 -0.57 -5.06
C ALA A 144 -9.53 -0.16 -6.36
N SER A 145 -10.78 0.30 -6.26
CA SER A 145 -11.59 0.76 -7.40
C SER A 145 -11.39 2.24 -7.75
N MET A 146 -10.65 3.01 -6.93
CA MET A 146 -10.36 4.41 -7.21
C MET A 146 -9.44 4.52 -8.42
N GLY A 147 -9.93 5.11 -9.50
CA GLY A 147 -9.19 5.24 -10.76
C GLY A 147 -7.81 5.90 -10.59
N GLY A 148 -7.71 6.95 -9.77
CA GLY A 148 -6.43 7.60 -9.47
C GLY A 148 -5.43 6.65 -8.79
N PHE A 149 -5.87 5.89 -7.79
CA PHE A 149 -5.02 4.91 -7.11
C PHE A 149 -4.59 3.78 -8.05
N PHE A 150 -5.49 3.32 -8.93
CA PHE A 150 -5.16 2.35 -9.96
C PHE A 150 -4.09 2.85 -10.93
N VAL A 151 -4.18 4.11 -11.38
CA VAL A 151 -3.18 4.73 -12.24
C VAL A 151 -1.82 4.76 -11.53
N GLU A 152 -1.76 5.18 -10.27
CA GLU A 152 -0.52 5.18 -9.49
C GLU A 152 0.16 3.79 -9.45
N THR A 153 -0.61 2.70 -9.38
CA THR A 153 -0.04 1.33 -9.36
C THR A 153 0.63 0.91 -10.67
N HIS A 154 0.34 1.62 -11.76
CA HIS A 154 0.90 1.37 -13.08
C HIS A 154 1.99 2.37 -13.47
N GLU A 155 2.35 3.30 -12.58
CA GLU A 155 3.40 4.27 -12.81
C GLU A 155 4.63 3.97 -11.95
N VAL A 156 5.82 4.28 -12.48
CA VAL A 156 7.08 4.12 -11.74
C VAL A 156 7.32 5.38 -10.89
N ARG A 157 6.65 5.43 -9.73
CA ARG A 157 6.72 6.55 -8.79
C ARG A 157 7.03 6.13 -7.34
N PRO A 158 7.70 6.98 -6.55
CA PRO A 158 7.92 6.73 -5.12
C PRO A 158 6.64 6.87 -4.28
N ASP A 159 5.61 7.51 -4.81
CA ASP A 159 4.40 7.96 -4.10
C ASP A 159 3.65 6.82 -3.41
N LEU A 160 3.52 5.64 -4.03
CA LEU A 160 2.82 4.51 -3.40
C LEU A 160 3.55 3.95 -2.17
N TRP A 161 4.87 4.04 -2.13
CA TRP A 161 5.63 3.67 -0.94
C TRP A 161 5.39 4.65 0.20
N LEU A 162 5.29 5.95 -0.12
CA LEU A 162 4.91 6.98 0.85
C LEU A 162 3.49 6.77 1.35
N VAL A 163 2.54 6.49 0.46
CA VAL A 163 1.14 6.21 0.81
C VAL A 163 1.04 5.00 1.73
N LEU A 164 1.76 3.91 1.42
CA LEU A 164 1.82 2.72 2.27
C LEU A 164 2.39 3.08 3.65
N GLY A 165 3.52 3.77 3.70
CA GLY A 165 4.18 4.17 4.95
C GLY A 165 3.30 5.06 5.82
N LEU A 166 2.62 6.05 5.22
CA LEU A 166 1.67 6.92 5.92
C LEU A 166 0.47 6.14 6.43
N THR A 167 -0.10 5.26 5.60
CA THR A 167 -1.24 4.42 5.98
C THR A 167 -0.90 3.53 7.18
N LEU A 168 0.25 2.86 7.14
CA LEU A 168 0.75 2.03 8.24
C LEU A 168 1.04 2.85 9.50
N SER A 169 1.60 4.06 9.34
CA SER A 169 1.86 4.95 10.47
C SER A 169 0.57 5.41 11.14
N MET A 170 -0.44 5.80 10.36
CA MET A 170 -1.76 6.17 10.90
C MET A 170 -2.46 4.98 11.54
N PHE A 171 -2.36 3.79 10.94
CA PHE A 171 -2.92 2.57 11.51
C PHE A 171 -2.24 2.20 12.85
N ALA A 172 -0.91 2.27 12.92
CA ALA A 172 -0.15 2.04 14.15
C ALA A 172 -0.51 3.06 15.24
N LEU A 173 -0.65 4.34 14.88
CA LEU A 173 -1.10 5.39 15.79
C LEU A 173 -2.51 5.11 16.32
N TRP A 174 -3.44 4.68 15.45
CA TRP A 174 -4.78 4.28 15.84
C TRP A 174 -4.75 3.10 16.83
N LEU A 175 -3.95 2.06 16.57
CA LEU A 175 -3.78 0.93 17.49
C LEU A 175 -3.25 1.36 18.87
N LEU A 176 -2.34 2.34 18.91
CA LEU A 176 -1.81 2.91 20.15
C LEU A 176 -2.91 3.60 20.96
N PHE A 177 -3.83 4.32 20.31
CA PHE A 177 -4.93 4.99 21.00
C PHE A 177 -6.03 4.04 21.50
N GLN A 178 -6.13 2.85 20.92
CA GLN A 178 -7.12 1.84 21.36
C GLN A 178 -6.68 1.06 22.61
N ASN A 179 -5.40 1.08 22.99
CA ASN A 179 -4.87 0.36 24.15
C ASN A 179 -4.17 1.32 25.14
N PRO A 180 -4.92 2.20 25.84
CA PRO A 180 -4.34 3.23 26.71
C PRO A 180 -3.58 2.64 27.91
N GLU A 181 -4.03 1.51 28.48
CA GLU A 181 -3.34 0.83 29.60
C GLU A 181 -1.90 0.40 29.27
N GLN A 182 -1.65 -0.21 28.10
CA GLN A 182 -0.30 -0.62 27.68
C GLN A 182 0.65 0.57 27.47
N ARG A 183 0.09 1.77 27.26
CA ARG A 183 0.84 3.00 27.07
C ARG A 183 1.45 3.51 28.38
N LEU A 184 0.84 3.22 29.54
CA LEU A 184 1.37 3.63 30.84
C LEU A 184 2.44 2.66 31.34
N GLU A 185 2.27 1.35 31.11
CA GLU A 185 3.22 0.31 31.53
C GLU A 185 4.54 0.32 30.73
N ARG A 186 4.51 0.74 29.45
CA ARG A 186 5.73 0.74 28.61
C ARG A 186 6.73 1.85 28.98
N TRP A 187 6.26 2.91 29.64
CA TRP A 187 7.07 4.08 29.98
C TRP A 187 7.23 4.30 31.49
N SER A 188 6.74 3.36 32.32
CA SER A 188 7.12 3.31 33.72
C SER A 188 8.54 2.72 33.85
N PRO A 189 9.47 3.42 34.51
CA PRO A 189 10.85 2.95 34.71
C PRO A 189 10.95 1.68 35.56
#